data_AF-A0A1J5M7F3-F1
#
_entry.id   AF-A0A1J5M7F3-F1
#
_cell.length_a   1.000
_cell.length_b   1.000
_cell.length_c   1.000
_cell.angle_alpha   90.00
_cell.angle_beta   90.00
_cell.angle_gamma   90.00
#
_symmetry.space_group_name_H-M   'P 1'
#
loop_
_entity.id
_entity.type
_entity.pdbx_description
1 polymer ?
#
loop_
_entity_poly.entity_id
_entity_poly.type
_entity_poly.pdbx_seq_one_letter_code
_entity_poly.pdbx_strand_id
1 'polypeptide(L)'
;MIKKLITYPIAYLMVIVVIYSVYDYFEHIGRSGSTFEEHPGYWLLFSISAVLSFIIFVLLVKKIFQKIFNQKNLVLELTAIGIWLAFYMTFLGPLIDKLFWPFDDLYFSFRIGPFFIILIGCFIIRIVINLIMRKNVLYSK
;
A
#
# COMPACT_ATOMS: atom_id res chain seq x y z
N MET A 1 18.41 15.09 -2.00
CA MET A 1 17.17 14.30 -1.93
C MET A 1 17.26 13.10 -0.98
N ILE A 2 18.34 12.31 -1.03
CA ILE A 2 18.54 11.10 -0.20
C ILE A 2 18.50 11.39 1.32
N LYS A 3 19.04 12.52 1.79
CA LYS A 3 18.97 12.92 3.22
C LYS A 3 17.53 13.05 3.76
N LYS A 4 16.55 13.44 2.93
CA LYS A 4 15.13 13.54 3.35
C LYS A 4 14.44 12.18 3.43
N LEU A 5 14.83 11.21 2.58
CA LEU A 5 14.35 9.84 2.69
C LEU A 5 14.74 9.24 4.05
N ILE A 6 15.97 9.47 4.50
CA ILE A 6 16.48 9.05 5.82
C ILE A 6 15.69 9.71 6.98
N THR A 7 14.93 10.78 6.76
CA THR A 7 14.15 11.42 7.83
C THR A 7 12.75 10.82 7.99
N TYR A 8 12.18 10.19 6.96
CA TYR A 8 10.79 9.73 6.98
C TYR A 8 10.72 8.23 6.68
N PRO A 9 10.60 7.37 7.69
CA PRO A 9 10.58 5.91 7.49
C PRO A 9 9.44 5.51 6.53
N ILE A 10 8.31 6.24 6.57
CA ILE A 10 7.17 5.98 5.70
C ILE A 10 7.49 6.21 4.22
N ALA A 11 8.44 7.09 3.90
CA ALA A 11 8.87 7.30 2.53
C ALA A 11 9.53 6.04 1.95
N TYR A 12 10.33 5.31 2.75
CA TYR A 12 10.90 4.03 2.31
C TYR A 12 9.83 2.98 2.02
N LEU A 13 8.80 2.89 2.87
CA LEU A 13 7.68 1.98 2.61
C LEU A 13 6.97 2.36 1.30
N MET A 14 6.72 3.66 1.06
CA MET A 14 6.14 4.11 -0.19
C MET A 14 7.03 3.79 -1.40
N VAL A 15 8.35 3.95 -1.28
CA VAL A 15 9.28 3.57 -2.35
C VAL A 15 9.22 2.07 -2.62
N ILE A 16 9.19 1.22 -1.60
CA ILE A 16 9.06 -0.24 -1.75
C ILE A 16 7.74 -0.57 -2.45
N VAL A 17 6.63 0.05 -2.06
CA VAL A 17 5.33 -0.14 -2.71
C VAL A 17 5.38 0.27 -4.18
N VAL A 18 5.98 1.41 -4.52
CA VAL A 18 6.12 1.85 -5.91
C VAL A 18 6.98 0.87 -6.72
N ILE A 19 8.12 0.44 -6.20
CA ILE A 19 8.99 -0.53 -6.89
C ILE A 19 8.25 -1.84 -7.12
N TYR A 20 7.57 -2.35 -6.09
CA TYR A 20 6.79 -3.58 -6.19
C TYR A 20 5.65 -3.43 -7.22
N SER A 21 4.97 -2.28 -7.23
CA SER A 21 3.88 -2.02 -8.18
C SER A 21 4.38 -1.92 -9.63
N VAL A 22 5.59 -1.38 -9.85
CA VAL A 22 6.23 -1.37 -11.18
C VAL A 22 6.57 -2.79 -11.61
N TYR A 23 7.13 -3.60 -10.72
CA TYR A 23 7.40 -5.01 -10.99
C TYR A 23 6.11 -5.78 -11.32
N ASP A 24 5.08 -5.64 -10.49
CA ASP A 24 3.78 -6.29 -10.67
C ASP A 24 3.13 -5.90 -12.00
N TYR A 25 3.21 -4.63 -12.38
CA TYR A 25 2.76 -4.16 -13.69
C TYR A 25 3.44 -4.91 -14.84
N PHE A 26 4.78 -4.94 -14.85
CA PHE A 26 5.55 -5.59 -15.92
C PHE A 26 5.36 -7.10 -15.93
N GLU A 27 5.21 -7.72 -14.76
CA GLU A 27 4.98 -9.14 -14.64
C GLU A 27 3.63 -9.55 -15.26
N HIS A 28 2.56 -8.76 -15.06
CA HIS A 28 1.26 -9.04 -15.67
C HIS A 28 1.25 -8.85 -17.18
N ILE A 29 1.80 -7.74 -17.69
CA ILE A 29 1.81 -7.51 -19.15
C ILE A 29 2.80 -8.42 -19.89
N GLY A 30 3.75 -9.02 -19.19
CA GLY A 30 4.70 -9.98 -19.76
C GLY A 30 4.13 -11.39 -19.91
N ARG A 31 2.92 -11.67 -19.39
CA ARG A 31 2.27 -12.97 -19.52
C ARG A 31 1.60 -13.08 -20.89
N SER A 32 2.20 -13.86 -21.78
CA SER A 32 1.69 -14.07 -23.14
C SER A 32 0.26 -14.62 -23.15
N GLY A 33 -0.61 -14.00 -23.94
CA GLY A 33 -2.02 -14.37 -24.09
C GLY A 33 -2.91 -13.94 -22.93
N SER A 34 -2.43 -13.04 -22.07
CA SER A 34 -3.24 -12.49 -20.97
C SER A 34 -3.97 -11.20 -21.39
N THR A 35 -5.14 -10.95 -20.81
CA THR A 35 -5.90 -9.69 -21.00
C THR A 35 -5.07 -8.45 -20.62
N PHE A 36 -4.10 -8.61 -19.70
CA PHE A 36 -3.18 -7.56 -19.30
C PHE A 36 -2.19 -7.18 -20.42
N GLU A 37 -1.68 -8.16 -21.17
CA GLU A 37 -0.84 -7.94 -22.35
C GLU A 37 -1.62 -7.23 -23.47
N GLU A 38 -2.90 -7.57 -23.64
CA GLU A 38 -3.77 -6.96 -24.66
C GLU A 38 -4.14 -5.51 -24.32
N HIS A 39 -4.23 -5.17 -23.03
CA HIS A 39 -4.71 -3.87 -22.55
C HIS A 39 -3.79 -3.20 -21.52
N PRO A 40 -2.50 -3.01 -21.81
CA PRO A 40 -1.50 -2.56 -20.83
C PRO A 40 -1.78 -1.14 -20.31
N GLY A 41 -2.35 -0.27 -21.15
CA GLY A 41 -2.70 1.11 -20.76
C GLY A 41 -3.78 1.17 -19.68
N TYR A 42 -4.80 0.31 -19.76
CA TYR A 42 -5.84 0.22 -18.74
C TYR A 42 -5.29 -0.38 -17.44
N TRP A 43 -4.41 -1.39 -17.56
CA TRP A 43 -3.77 -1.99 -16.40
C TRP A 43 -2.88 -0.97 -15.68
N LEU A 44 -2.20 -0.11 -16.42
CA LEU A 44 -1.41 0.99 -15.87
C LEU A 44 -2.31 1.98 -15.12
N LEU A 45 -3.46 2.37 -15.68
CA LEU A 45 -4.41 3.27 -15.02
C LEU A 45 -4.99 2.66 -13.74
N PHE A 46 -5.37 1.38 -13.79
CA PHE A 46 -5.82 0.63 -12.62
C PHE A 46 -4.73 0.61 -11.54
N SER A 47 -3.50 0.25 -11.92
CA SER A 47 -2.34 0.14 -11.01
C SER A 47 -2.00 1.48 -10.35
N ILE A 48 -1.93 2.56 -11.14
CA ILE A 48 -1.71 3.92 -10.62
C ILE A 48 -2.83 4.32 -9.66
N SER A 49 -4.08 4.06 -10.02
CA SER A 49 -5.25 4.40 -9.19
C SER A 49 -5.24 3.64 -7.86
N ALA A 50 -4.91 2.35 -7.89
CA ALA A 50 -4.76 1.52 -6.70
C ALA A 50 -3.67 2.05 -5.76
N VAL A 51 -2.47 2.33 -6.29
CA VAL A 51 -1.34 2.86 -5.54
C VAL A 51 -1.63 4.26 -4.98
N LEU A 52 -2.24 5.15 -5.76
CA LEU A 52 -2.63 6.48 -5.29
C LEU A 52 -3.70 6.38 -4.19
N SER A 53 -4.67 5.48 -4.32
CA SER A 53 -5.67 5.25 -3.28
C SER A 53 -5.01 4.84 -1.96
N PHE A 54 -4.02 3.94 -2.01
CA PHE A 54 -3.24 3.52 -0.85
C PHE A 54 -2.52 4.72 -0.21
N ILE A 55 -1.75 5.46 -1.01
CA ILE A 55 -0.93 6.57 -0.53
C ILE A 55 -1.80 7.63 0.14
N ILE A 56 -2.85 8.09 -0.56
CA ILE A 56 -3.72 9.18 -0.10
C ILE A 56 -4.47 8.74 1.16
N PHE A 57 -5.07 7.56 1.13
CA PHE A 57 -5.92 7.08 2.23
C PHE A 57 -5.09 6.81 3.49
N VAL A 58 -3.96 6.12 3.39
CA VAL A 58 -3.11 5.82 4.55
C VAL A 58 -2.58 7.09 5.17
N LEU A 59 -2.14 8.08 4.38
CA LEU A 59 -1.68 9.37 4.89
C LEU A 59 -2.80 10.14 5.59
N LEU A 60 -4.01 10.13 5.03
CA LEU A 60 -5.17 10.82 5.60
C LEU A 60 -5.61 10.18 6.94
N VAL A 61 -5.81 8.87 6.97
CA VAL A 61 -6.21 8.14 8.19
C VAL A 61 -5.15 8.28 9.27
N LYS A 62 -3.88 8.13 8.91
CA LYS A 62 -2.76 8.38 9.82
C LYS A 62 -2.82 9.78 10.42
N LYS A 63 -3.01 10.82 9.60
CA LYS A 63 -3.08 12.21 10.07
C LYS A 63 -4.26 12.42 11.02
N ILE A 64 -5.40 11.81 10.74
CA ILE A 64 -6.57 11.83 11.64
C ILE A 64 -6.23 11.17 12.98
N PHE A 65 -5.66 9.97 12.98
CA PHE A 65 -5.27 9.28 14.21
C PHE A 65 -4.23 10.05 15.01
N GLN A 66 -3.21 10.61 14.36
CA GLN A 66 -2.21 11.42 15.05
C GLN A 66 -2.82 12.66 15.71
N LYS A 67 -3.87 13.25 15.10
CA LYS A 67 -4.60 14.38 15.68
C LYS A 67 -5.45 13.94 16.88
N ILE A 68 -6.13 12.80 16.79
CA ILE A 68 -7.00 12.27 17.85
C ILE A 68 -6.20 11.84 19.08
N PHE A 69 -5.12 11.07 18.86
CA PHE A 69 -4.35 10.49 19.95
C PHE A 69 -3.16 11.36 20.41
N ASN A 70 -2.88 12.46 19.71
CA ASN A 70 -1.72 13.34 19.94
C ASN A 70 -0.38 12.58 20.05
N GLN A 71 -0.27 11.46 19.33
CA GLN A 71 0.90 10.59 19.34
C GLN A 71 1.26 10.19 17.93
N LYS A 72 2.56 10.02 17.69
CA LYS A 72 3.07 9.40 16.48
C LYS A 72 3.60 8.04 16.90
N ASN A 73 2.86 6.98 16.59
CA ASN A 73 3.28 5.62 16.87
C ASN A 73 3.19 4.73 15.61
N LEU A 74 3.99 3.67 15.57
CA LEU A 74 4.00 2.71 14.46
C LEU A 74 2.67 1.96 14.34
N VAL A 75 2.00 1.74 15.48
CA VAL A 75 0.72 1.04 15.54
C VAL A 75 -0.38 1.80 14.79
N LEU A 76 -0.43 3.13 14.89
CA LEU A 76 -1.38 3.98 14.17
C LEU A 76 -1.17 3.92 12.66
N GLU A 77 0.09 3.80 12.22
CA GLU A 77 0.40 3.65 10.80
C GLU A 77 -0.03 2.28 10.27
N LEU A 78 0.25 1.21 11.02
CA LEU A 78 -0.23 -0.13 10.69
C LEU A 78 -1.76 -0.21 10.67
N THR A 79 -2.41 0.46 11.63
CA THR A 79 -3.86 0.52 11.69
C THR A 79 -4.41 1.23 10.46
N ALA A 80 -3.79 2.33 10.03
CA ALA A 80 -4.17 3.02 8.80
C ALA A 80 -4.02 2.12 7.55
N ILE A 81 -2.92 1.35 7.45
CA ILE A 81 -2.72 0.36 6.38
C ILE A 81 -3.80 -0.73 6.45
N GLY A 82 -4.11 -1.25 7.64
CA GLY A 82 -5.13 -2.28 7.83
C GLY A 82 -6.53 -1.79 7.44
N ILE A 83 -6.89 -0.56 7.82
CA ILE A 83 -8.16 0.05 7.41
C ILE A 83 -8.20 0.20 5.89
N TRP A 84 -7.12 0.69 5.27
CA TRP A 84 -7.07 0.77 3.81
C TRP A 84 -7.24 -0.61 3.18
N LEU A 85 -6.51 -1.63 3.64
CA LEU A 85 -6.56 -2.97 3.06
C LEU A 85 -7.96 -3.58 3.15
N ALA A 86 -8.62 -3.44 4.31
CA ALA A 86 -10.00 -3.88 4.47
C ALA A 86 -10.93 -3.12 3.52
N PHE A 87 -10.81 -1.79 3.43
CA PHE A 87 -11.64 -0.95 2.58
C PHE A 87 -11.39 -1.18 1.08
N TYR A 88 -10.14 -1.44 0.69
CA TYR A 88 -9.72 -1.79 -0.66
C TYR A 88 -10.33 -3.12 -1.10
N MET A 89 -10.17 -4.17 -0.31
CA MET A 89 -10.68 -5.50 -0.67
C MET A 89 -12.21 -5.58 -0.69
N THR A 90 -12.92 -4.66 -0.03
CA THR A 90 -14.38 -4.69 0.08
C THR A 90 -15.09 -3.69 -0.84
N PHE A 91 -14.49 -2.53 -1.08
CA PHE A 91 -15.17 -1.44 -1.78
C PHE A 91 -14.29 -0.72 -2.79
N LEU A 92 -13.13 -0.20 -2.38
CA LEU A 92 -12.29 0.63 -3.25
C LEU A 92 -11.72 -0.14 -4.44
N GLY A 93 -11.26 -1.38 -4.24
CA GLY A 93 -10.76 -2.26 -5.29
C GLY A 93 -11.82 -2.53 -6.37
N PRO A 94 -12.99 -3.10 -6.00
CA PRO A 94 -14.11 -3.28 -6.93
C PRO A 94 -14.58 -1.99 -7.62
N LEU A 95 -14.50 -0.84 -6.95
CA LEU A 95 -14.84 0.45 -7.55
C LEU A 95 -13.80 0.87 -8.60
N ILE A 96 -12.51 0.74 -8.30
CA ILE A 96 -11.42 1.06 -9.24
C ILE A 96 -11.46 0.10 -10.43
N ASP A 97 -11.74 -1.18 -10.20
CA ASP A 97 -11.93 -2.19 -11.24
C ASP A 97 -13.02 -1.78 -12.24
N LYS A 98 -14.22 -1.48 -11.74
CA LYS A 98 -15.34 -0.99 -12.57
C LYS A 98 -15.03 0.28 -13.36
N LEU A 99 -14.13 1.13 -12.87
CA LEU A 99 -13.80 2.41 -13.51
C LEU A 99 -12.67 2.29 -14.54
N PHE A 100 -11.71 1.40 -14.31
CA PHE A 100 -10.44 1.39 -15.06
C PHE A 100 -10.10 0.04 -15.69
N TRP A 101 -10.87 -1.02 -15.44
CA TRP A 101 -10.64 -2.36 -15.97
C TRP A 101 -11.94 -3.02 -16.48
N PRO A 102 -12.43 -2.61 -17.67
CA PRO A 102 -13.72 -3.07 -18.19
C PRO A 102 -13.68 -4.44 -18.89
N PHE A 103 -12.58 -5.18 -18.81
CA PHE A 103 -12.35 -6.36 -19.64
C PHE A 103 -12.69 -7.67 -18.93
N ASP A 104 -12.33 -7.78 -17.65
CA ASP A 104 -12.55 -8.97 -16.82
C ASP A 104 -12.89 -8.54 -15.38
N ASP A 105 -13.62 -9.37 -14.65
CA ASP A 105 -13.87 -9.12 -13.22
C ASP A 105 -12.63 -9.53 -12.39
N LEU A 106 -11.94 -8.56 -11.81
CA LEU A 106 -10.84 -8.85 -10.89
C LEU A 106 -11.40 -9.37 -9.55
N TYR A 107 -10.75 -10.41 -9.00
CA TYR A 107 -11.21 -11.05 -7.78
C TYR A 107 -10.74 -10.29 -6.53
N PHE A 108 -11.68 -9.59 -5.88
CA PHE A 108 -11.46 -8.97 -4.57
C PHE A 108 -12.18 -9.76 -3.48
N SER A 109 -11.42 -10.38 -2.58
CA SER A 109 -11.97 -11.12 -1.46
C SER A 109 -11.19 -10.84 -0.19
N PHE A 110 -11.87 -10.30 0.81
CA PHE A 110 -11.29 -10.11 2.12
C PHE A 110 -11.10 -11.46 2.81
N ARG A 111 -9.83 -11.91 2.90
CA ARG A 111 -9.45 -13.11 3.63
C ARG A 111 -8.59 -12.73 4.82
N ILE A 112 -8.99 -13.19 6.01
CA ILE A 112 -8.35 -12.86 7.29
C ILE A 112 -6.86 -13.27 7.32
N GLY A 113 -6.52 -14.45 6.79
CA GLY A 113 -5.14 -14.95 6.76
C GLY A 113 -4.17 -14.01 6.02
N PRO A 114 -4.35 -13.80 4.70
CA PRO A 114 -3.54 -12.87 3.92
C PRO A 114 -3.51 -11.45 4.51
N PHE A 115 -4.65 -10.97 5.04
CA PHE A 115 -4.73 -9.67 5.69
C PHE A 115 -3.72 -9.53 6.85
N PHE A 116 -3.71 -10.48 7.78
CA PHE A 116 -2.77 -10.44 8.91
C PHE A 116 -1.32 -10.70 8.48
N ILE A 117 -1.09 -11.57 7.48
CA ILE A 117 0.26 -11.80 6.94
C ILE A 117 0.85 -10.50 6.40
N ILE A 118 0.08 -9.72 5.63
CA ILE A 118 0.51 -8.42 5.12
C ILE A 118 0.82 -7.45 6.27
N LEU A 119 -0.09 -7.34 7.25
CA LEU A 119 0.12 -6.42 8.38
C LEU A 119 1.34 -6.79 9.24
N ILE A 120 1.55 -8.08 9.52
CA ILE A 120 2.72 -8.57 10.27
C ILE A 120 3.99 -8.33 9.45
N GLY A 121 3.96 -8.63 8.15
CA GLY A 121 5.08 -8.35 7.25
C GLY A 121 5.44 -6.87 7.23
N CYS A 122 4.44 -5.99 7.07
CA CYS A 122 4.63 -4.55 7.20
C CYS A 122 5.22 -4.17 8.55
N PHE A 123 4.72 -4.73 9.67
CA PHE A 123 5.24 -4.43 11.00
C PHE A 123 6.72 -4.79 11.15
N ILE A 124 7.10 -6.00 10.72
CA ILE A 124 8.47 -6.50 10.79
C ILE A 124 9.39 -5.62 9.94
N ILE A 125 9.02 -5.33 8.69
CA ILE A 125 9.78 -4.45 7.79
C ILE A 125 9.98 -3.07 8.45
N ARG A 126 8.94 -2.53 9.07
CA ARG A 126 9.01 -1.22 9.76
C ARG A 126 9.93 -1.25 10.96
N ILE A 127 9.91 -2.31 11.77
CA ILE A 127 10.84 -2.49 12.89
C ILE A 127 12.27 -2.50 12.37
N VAL A 128 12.57 -3.31 11.34
CA VAL A 128 13.91 -3.40 10.75
C VAL A 128 14.38 -2.05 10.22
N ILE A 129 13.54 -1.34 9.47
CA ILE A 129 13.85 0.01 8.97
C ILE A 129 14.15 0.95 10.14
N ASN A 130 13.32 0.97 11.18
CA ASN A 130 13.50 1.86 12.33
C ASN A 130 14.80 1.56 13.08
N LEU A 131 15.17 0.29 13.23
CA LEU A 131 16.42 -0.15 13.84
C LEU A 131 17.64 0.31 13.03
N ILE A 132 17.65 0.09 11.71
CA ILE A 132 18.73 0.54 10.81
C ILE A 132 18.88 2.06 10.88
N MET A 133 17.75 2.79 10.95
CA MET A 133 17.72 4.24 11.05
C MET A 133 17.98 4.78 12.46
N ARG A 134 18.22 3.91 13.45
CA ARG A 134 18.43 4.26 14.87
C ARG A 134 17.31 5.13 15.46
N LYS A 135 16.06 4.83 15.10
CA LYS A 135 14.86 5.50 15.60
C LYS A 135 14.16 4.66 16.66
N ASN A 136 13.31 5.31 17.47
CA ASN A 136 12.40 4.62 18.38
C ASN A 136 11.56 3.61 17.59
N VAL A 137 11.55 2.36 18.05
CA VAL A 137 11.00 1.22 17.30
C VAL A 137 9.48 1.34 17.11
N LEU A 138 8.76 1.65 18.19
CA LEU A 138 7.29 1.74 18.22
C LEU A 138 6.76 3.18 18.19
N TYR A 139 7.65 4.17 18.34
CA TYR A 139 7.43 5.63 18.50
C TYR A 139 6.38 5.96 19.59
N SER A 140 6.71 6.43 20.78
CA SER A 140 7.43 7.64 21.19
C SER A 140 8.61 7.30 22.14
N LYS A 141 9.42 8.19 22.73
CA LYS A 141 9.27 9.64 23.01
C LYS A 141 9.36 10.53 21.77
#